data_AF-A0A8T1V3W0-F1
#
_entry.id   AF-A0A8T1V3W0-F1
#
_cell.length_a   1.000
_cell.length_b   1.000
_cell.length_c   1.000
_cell.angle_alpha   90.00
_cell.angle_beta   90.00
_cell.angle_gamma   90.00
#
_symmetry.space_group_name_H-M   'P 1'
#
loop_
_entity.id
_entity.type
_entity.pdbx_description
1 polymer ?
#
loop_
_entity_poly.entity_id
_entity_poly.type
_entity_poly.pdbx_seq_one_letter_code
_entity_poly.pdbx_strand_id
1 'polypeptide(L)'
;MLGASCIRTRLSLSTEYEIYMDELIGYVTDHSWLSDSVLRYGLAVMTRGIENAVTISSFAFPQTHFPKQELFALRHVILLVNQGNCHWTVIIVRVEQHRQLSVYFYDPLNSDGNKEQLKQLWKDAFLPFLQRWHTEVKADTVAVIPFPDKVHVYSISTPTQPDGSGCGVMVLGMVHSFLTGQRGFELDVDTRQVIKVMRLRLQCVIMHRSTVHTISADDKQAASETERELVKFFKEN
;
A
#
# COMPACT_ATOMS: atom_id res chain seq x y z
N MET A 1 -9.37 6.49 21.04
CA MET A 1 -10.38 5.60 20.42
C MET A 1 -11.58 6.49 20.15
N LEU A 2 -11.84 6.87 18.90
CA LEU A 2 -13.12 7.50 18.56
C LEU A 2 -14.18 6.44 18.84
N GLY A 3 -15.08 6.69 19.80
CA GLY A 3 -16.25 5.83 20.01
C GLY A 3 -16.98 5.65 18.67
N ALA A 4 -17.63 4.51 18.49
CA ALA A 4 -18.32 4.17 17.25
C ALA A 4 -19.12 5.37 16.75
N SER A 5 -18.68 5.97 15.64
CA SER A 5 -19.37 7.10 15.02
C SER A 5 -20.81 6.68 14.74
N CYS A 6 -21.78 7.51 15.11
CA CYS A 6 -23.19 7.29 14.77
C CYS A 6 -23.44 7.27 13.24
N ILE A 7 -22.44 7.60 12.43
CA ILE A 7 -22.47 7.46 10.98
C ILE A 7 -21.25 6.63 10.57
N ARG A 8 -21.41 5.30 10.58
CA ARG A 8 -20.44 4.36 10.01
C ARG A 8 -20.76 4.12 8.54
N THR A 9 -19.92 4.64 7.67
CA THR A 9 -19.98 4.35 6.24
C THR A 9 -18.89 3.35 5.90
N ARG A 10 -19.28 2.21 5.32
CA ARG A 10 -18.36 1.19 4.83
C ARG A 10 -18.13 1.39 3.33
N LEU A 11 -16.87 1.35 2.92
CA LEU A 11 -16.44 1.47 1.53
C LEU A 11 -15.84 0.13 1.10
N SER A 12 -16.20 -0.39 -0.06
CA SER A 12 -15.55 -1.59 -0.61
C SER A 12 -15.09 -1.38 -2.05
N LEU A 13 -13.93 -1.94 -2.37
CA LEU A 13 -13.44 -2.02 -3.75
C LEU A 13 -13.86 -3.36 -4.39
N SER A 14 -13.86 -4.41 -3.56
CA SER A 14 -14.32 -5.78 -3.84
C SER A 14 -14.62 -6.45 -2.49
N THR A 15 -14.93 -7.74 -2.49
CA THR A 15 -15.12 -8.52 -1.24
C THR A 15 -13.85 -8.65 -0.39
N GLU A 16 -12.66 -8.44 -0.97
CA GLU A 16 -11.37 -8.60 -0.28
C GLU A 16 -10.75 -7.29 0.21
N TYR A 17 -11.39 -6.17 -0.11
CA TYR A 17 -10.89 -4.83 0.18
C TYR A 17 -12.06 -3.98 0.68
N GLU A 18 -12.15 -3.87 2.00
CA GLU A 18 -13.11 -3.05 2.72
C GLU A 18 -12.34 -2.06 3.63
N ILE A 19 -12.91 -0.89 3.83
CA ILE A 19 -12.41 0.13 4.76
C ILE A 19 -13.59 0.94 5.29
N TYR A 20 -13.50 1.43 6.52
CA TYR A 20 -14.52 2.31 7.09
C TYR A 20 -14.13 3.80 6.96
N MET A 21 -15.14 4.66 6.90
CA MET A 21 -14.97 6.10 6.76
C MET A 21 -14.21 6.72 7.94
N ASP A 22 -14.38 6.21 9.16
CA ASP A 22 -13.62 6.63 10.35
C ASP A 22 -12.13 6.29 10.23
N GLU A 23 -11.77 5.14 9.64
CA GLU A 23 -10.37 4.83 9.32
C GLU A 23 -9.83 5.76 8.23
N LEU A 24 -10.61 6.02 7.18
CA LEU A 24 -10.22 6.94 6.12
C LEU A 24 -9.95 8.34 6.67
N ILE A 25 -10.87 8.89 7.46
CA ILE A 25 -10.70 10.21 8.08
C ILE A 25 -9.52 10.19 9.07
N GLY A 26 -9.50 9.24 10.00
CA GLY A 26 -8.51 9.21 11.08
C GLY A 26 -7.06 9.04 10.62
N TYR A 27 -6.84 8.36 9.48
CA TYR A 27 -5.50 8.05 8.99
C TYR A 27 -5.09 8.79 7.71
N VAL A 28 -6.03 9.12 6.81
CA VAL A 28 -5.69 9.80 5.55
C VAL A 28 -5.77 11.32 5.69
N THR A 29 -6.79 11.85 6.35
CA THR A 29 -7.10 13.30 6.29
C THR A 29 -6.30 14.18 7.25
N ASP A 30 -5.67 13.58 8.26
CA ASP A 30 -4.85 14.30 9.24
C ASP A 30 -3.34 13.96 9.10
N HIS A 31 -2.52 14.45 10.03
CA HIS A 31 -1.09 14.18 10.17
C HIS A 31 -0.78 12.78 10.74
N SER A 32 -1.75 11.88 10.78
CA SER A 32 -1.61 10.50 11.27
C SER A 32 -0.79 9.61 10.33
N TRP A 33 -0.13 8.59 10.89
CA TRP A 33 0.46 7.50 10.11
C TRP A 33 -0.63 6.71 9.39
N LEU A 34 -0.42 6.35 8.12
CA LEU A 34 -1.37 5.47 7.45
C LEU A 34 -1.37 4.11 8.15
N SER A 35 -2.57 3.60 8.45
CA SER A 35 -2.73 2.23 8.93
C SER A 35 -2.52 1.22 7.80
N ASP A 36 -2.31 -0.04 8.16
CA ASP A 36 -2.14 -1.14 7.20
C ASP A 36 -3.37 -1.29 6.29
N SER A 37 -4.58 -1.18 6.86
CA SER A 37 -5.85 -1.20 6.11
C SER A 37 -5.88 -0.11 5.05
N VAL A 38 -5.54 1.12 5.42
CA VAL A 38 -5.55 2.28 4.52
C VAL A 38 -4.51 2.13 3.42
N LEU A 39 -3.30 1.67 3.75
CA LEU A 39 -2.24 1.49 2.77
C LEU A 39 -2.59 0.38 1.77
N ARG A 40 -3.07 -0.77 2.26
CA ARG A 40 -3.51 -1.91 1.44
C ARG A 40 -4.67 -1.51 0.53
N TYR A 41 -5.68 -0.85 1.08
CA TYR A 41 -6.84 -0.39 0.31
C TYR A 41 -6.45 0.66 -0.72
N GLY A 42 -5.72 1.69 -0.27
CA GLY A 42 -5.27 2.79 -1.12
C GLY A 42 -4.45 2.29 -2.31
N LEU A 43 -3.56 1.32 -2.06
CA LEU A 43 -2.81 0.72 -3.14
C LEU A 43 -3.69 -0.06 -4.10
N ALA A 44 -4.56 -0.95 -3.62
CA ALA A 44 -5.48 -1.71 -4.47
C ALA A 44 -6.32 -0.81 -5.37
N VAL A 45 -6.78 0.34 -4.85
CA VAL A 45 -7.54 1.32 -5.62
C VAL A 45 -6.68 2.01 -6.68
N MET A 46 -5.45 2.40 -6.35
CA MET A 46 -4.55 3.08 -7.29
C MET A 46 -4.01 2.16 -8.37
N THR A 47 -3.77 0.89 -8.06
CA THR A 47 -3.30 -0.11 -9.02
C THR A 47 -4.45 -0.75 -9.80
N ARG A 48 -5.70 -0.45 -9.47
CA ARG A 48 -6.87 -0.97 -10.19
C ARG A 48 -6.80 -0.55 -11.67
N GLY A 49 -6.83 -1.56 -12.53
CA GLY A 49 -6.72 -1.40 -13.99
C GLY A 49 -5.29 -1.28 -14.52
N ILE A 50 -4.28 -1.34 -13.66
CA ILE A 50 -2.89 -1.47 -14.08
C ILE A 50 -2.59 -2.95 -14.27
N GLU A 51 -2.52 -3.38 -15.53
CA GLU A 51 -2.21 -4.77 -15.87
C GLU A 51 -0.75 -5.11 -15.51
N ASN A 52 -0.50 -6.39 -15.24
CA ASN A 52 0.83 -6.96 -15.02
C ASN A 52 1.57 -6.39 -13.79
N ALA A 53 0.83 -6.01 -12.74
CA ALA A 53 1.41 -5.64 -11.45
C ALA A 53 0.78 -6.45 -10.32
N VAL A 54 1.61 -6.96 -9.41
CA VAL A 54 1.16 -7.61 -8.18
C VAL A 54 1.71 -6.87 -6.99
N THR A 55 0.87 -6.69 -5.96
CA THR A 55 1.34 -6.19 -4.66
C THR A 55 1.20 -7.26 -3.59
N ILE A 56 2.24 -7.39 -2.79
CA ILE A 56 2.34 -8.20 -1.58
C ILE A 56 2.56 -7.23 -0.40
N SER A 57 2.01 -7.57 0.76
CA SER A 57 2.18 -6.81 1.99
C SER A 57 3.04 -7.61 2.97
N SER A 58 3.92 -6.93 3.72
CA SER A 58 4.76 -7.55 4.75
C SER A 58 3.96 -8.29 5.83
N PHE A 59 2.69 -7.95 6.04
CA PHE A 59 1.81 -8.66 6.99
C PHE A 59 1.43 -10.06 6.53
N ALA A 60 1.26 -10.23 5.22
CA ALA A 60 0.89 -11.51 4.65
C ALA A 60 2.13 -12.34 4.30
N PHE A 61 3.29 -11.69 4.14
CA PHE A 61 4.56 -12.31 3.83
C PHE A 61 5.25 -12.88 5.09
N PRO A 62 5.95 -14.04 5.04
CA PRO A 62 6.14 -14.93 3.90
C PRO A 62 5.06 -16.01 3.74
N GLN A 63 3.98 -15.96 4.53
CA GLN A 63 2.92 -16.98 4.51
C GLN A 63 1.92 -16.83 3.35
N THR A 64 2.10 -15.82 2.48
CA THR A 64 1.24 -15.55 1.33
C THR A 64 1.37 -16.66 0.29
N HIS A 65 0.24 -17.17 -0.17
CA HIS A 65 0.20 -18.04 -1.34
C HIS A 65 0.76 -17.34 -2.58
N PHE A 66 1.46 -18.09 -3.43
CA PHE A 66 1.93 -17.54 -4.69
C PHE A 66 0.76 -17.06 -5.54
N PRO A 67 0.85 -15.84 -6.11
CA PRO A 67 -0.11 -15.42 -7.11
C PRO A 67 -0.11 -16.42 -8.28
N LYS A 68 -1.31 -16.71 -8.82
CA LYS A 68 -1.49 -17.69 -9.90
C LYS A 68 -0.82 -17.28 -11.21
N GLN A 69 -0.51 -16.00 -11.37
CA GLN A 69 0.18 -15.46 -12.53
C GLN A 69 1.66 -15.82 -12.48
N GLU A 70 2.26 -16.11 -13.63
CA GLU A 70 3.69 -16.34 -13.74
C GLU A 70 4.47 -15.07 -13.41
N LEU A 71 5.55 -15.20 -12.63
CA LEU A 71 6.38 -14.07 -12.22
C LEU A 71 6.85 -13.22 -13.41
N PHE A 72 7.31 -13.86 -14.49
CA PHE A 72 7.83 -13.17 -15.68
C PHE A 72 6.76 -12.71 -16.67
N ALA A 73 5.48 -13.02 -16.43
CA ALA A 73 4.37 -12.37 -17.14
C ALA A 73 4.03 -11.00 -16.55
N LEU A 74 4.52 -10.72 -15.33
CA LEU A 74 4.35 -9.45 -14.67
C LEU A 74 5.40 -8.44 -15.17
N ARG A 75 5.06 -7.17 -15.06
CA ARG A 75 5.97 -6.03 -15.21
C ARG A 75 6.50 -5.55 -13.87
N HIS A 76 5.67 -5.62 -12.82
CA HIS A 76 6.03 -5.17 -11.48
C HIS A 76 5.55 -6.13 -10.39
N VAL A 77 6.40 -6.35 -9.39
CA VAL A 77 6.03 -6.98 -8.11
C VAL A 77 6.42 -6.03 -7.00
N ILE A 78 5.47 -5.63 -6.16
CA ILE A 78 5.64 -4.63 -5.11
C ILE A 78 5.51 -5.31 -3.76
N LEU A 79 6.46 -5.06 -2.86
CA LEU A 79 6.35 -5.44 -1.45
C LEU A 79 6.32 -4.17 -0.59
N LEU A 80 5.17 -3.92 0.03
CA LEU A 80 5.04 -2.91 1.08
C LEU A 80 5.60 -3.46 2.39
N VAL A 81 6.43 -2.68 3.08
CA VAL A 81 7.12 -3.10 4.30
C VAL A 81 6.84 -2.13 5.43
N ASN A 82 6.18 -2.63 6.48
CA ASN A 82 6.04 -1.92 7.74
C ASN A 82 7.23 -2.24 8.65
N GLN A 83 8.12 -1.27 8.86
CA GLN A 83 9.26 -1.37 9.75
C GLN A 83 8.87 -0.86 11.14
N GLY A 84 8.97 -1.74 12.15
CA GLY A 84 8.73 -1.37 13.55
C GLY A 84 7.28 -0.98 13.88
N ASN A 85 6.30 -1.35 13.05
CA ASN A 85 4.89 -0.95 13.16
C ASN A 85 4.67 0.58 13.15
N CYS A 86 5.62 1.33 12.60
CA CYS A 86 5.62 2.80 12.66
C CYS A 86 6.09 3.47 11.37
N HIS A 87 6.78 2.74 10.49
CA HIS A 87 7.43 3.33 9.33
C HIS A 87 7.23 2.51 8.08
N TRP A 88 6.75 3.16 7.03
CA TRP A 88 6.47 2.51 5.76
C TRP A 88 7.59 2.69 4.77
N THR A 89 7.99 1.58 4.17
CA THR A 89 8.99 1.49 3.11
C THR A 89 8.51 0.53 2.02
N VAL A 90 9.22 0.48 0.89
CA VAL A 90 8.81 -0.38 -0.22
C VAL A 90 9.99 -0.97 -0.98
N ILE A 91 9.80 -2.22 -1.40
CA ILE A 91 10.64 -2.90 -2.39
C ILE A 91 9.82 -3.03 -3.68
N ILE A 92 10.31 -2.45 -4.76
CA ILE A 92 9.68 -2.55 -6.08
C ILE A 92 10.59 -3.41 -6.95
N VAL A 93 10.08 -4.55 -7.42
CA VAL A 93 10.76 -5.40 -8.39
C VAL A 93 10.14 -5.14 -9.75
N ARG A 94 10.97 -4.82 -10.72
CA ARG A 94 10.59 -4.65 -12.11
C ARG A 94 11.14 -5.81 -12.92
N VAL A 95 10.26 -6.44 -13.68
CA VAL A 95 10.63 -7.40 -14.71
C VAL A 95 10.94 -6.63 -15.98
N GLU A 96 12.20 -6.69 -16.39
CA GLU A 96 12.70 -6.01 -17.57
C GLU A 96 12.54 -6.88 -18.82
N GLN A 97 12.82 -6.28 -19.98
CA GLN A 97 12.94 -7.03 -21.21
C GLN A 97 13.97 -8.17 -21.05
N HIS A 98 13.75 -9.27 -21.76
CA HIS A 98 14.60 -10.47 -21.67
C HIS A 98 14.63 -11.13 -20.28
N ARG A 99 13.58 -10.91 -19.45
CA ARG A 99 13.40 -11.57 -18.14
C ARG A 99 14.51 -11.26 -17.13
N GLN A 100 15.16 -10.11 -17.26
CA GLN A 100 16.04 -9.58 -16.22
C GLN A 100 15.19 -8.97 -15.10
N LEU A 101 15.74 -8.92 -13.88
CA LEU A 101 15.08 -8.29 -12.73
C LEU A 101 15.87 -7.07 -12.28
N SER A 102 15.14 -5.99 -12.01
CA SER A 102 15.64 -4.81 -11.31
C SER A 102 14.88 -4.69 -9.99
N VAL A 103 15.58 -4.51 -8.87
CA VAL A 103 14.99 -4.24 -7.56
C VAL A 103 15.32 -2.82 -7.12
N TYR A 104 14.29 -2.12 -6.64
CA TYR A 104 14.37 -0.74 -6.16
C TYR A 104 13.96 -0.70 -4.69
N PHE A 105 14.86 -0.18 -3.85
CA PHE A 105 14.60 0.06 -2.44
C PHE A 105 14.27 1.52 -2.23
N TYR A 106 13.13 1.80 -1.60
CA TYR A 106 12.74 3.17 -1.27
C TYR A 106 12.35 3.29 0.19
N ASP A 107 13.02 4.22 0.86
CA ASP A 107 12.71 4.68 2.20
C ASP A 107 12.44 6.20 2.15
N PRO A 108 11.22 6.67 2.45
CA PRO A 108 10.91 8.09 2.53
C PRO A 108 11.77 8.87 3.53
N LEU A 109 12.27 8.24 4.60
CA LEU A 109 13.21 8.87 5.54
C LEU A 109 14.65 8.89 5.03
N ASN A 110 14.94 8.15 3.95
CA ASN A 110 16.27 7.99 3.38
C ASN A 110 17.31 7.52 4.43
N SER A 111 16.88 6.79 5.46
CA SER A 111 17.72 6.31 6.57
C SER A 111 18.53 5.11 6.13
N ASP A 112 19.84 5.14 6.37
CA ASP A 112 20.72 4.02 6.02
C ASP A 112 20.36 2.74 6.78
N GLY A 113 19.96 2.86 8.06
CA GLY A 113 19.52 1.71 8.86
C GLY A 113 18.28 1.03 8.27
N ASN A 114 17.28 1.81 7.85
CA ASN A 114 16.06 1.29 7.24
C ASN A 114 16.33 0.63 5.89
N LYS A 115 17.22 1.23 5.08
CA LYS A 115 17.64 0.67 3.79
C LYS A 115 18.39 -0.64 3.95
N GLU A 116 19.27 -0.75 4.95
CA GLU A 116 19.97 -2.01 5.22
C GLU A 116 18.98 -3.10 5.67
N GLN A 117 17.98 -2.76 6.50
CA GLN A 117 16.90 -3.69 6.83
C GLN A 117 16.11 -4.15 5.60
N LEU A 118 15.79 -3.24 4.65
CA LEU A 118 15.14 -3.61 3.39
C LEU A 118 16.00 -4.54 2.54
N LYS A 119 17.30 -4.25 2.42
CA LYS A 119 18.24 -5.10 1.68
C LYS A 119 18.37 -6.47 2.33
N GLN A 120 18.33 -6.55 3.66
CA GLN A 120 18.37 -7.81 4.39
C GLN A 120 17.08 -8.61 4.16
N LEU A 121 15.91 -7.97 4.30
CA LEU A 121 14.60 -8.58 4.01
C LEU A 121 14.52 -9.10 2.56
N TRP A 122 15.08 -8.33 1.61
CA TRP A 122 15.21 -8.76 0.22
C TRP A 122 16.01 -10.05 0.07
N LYS A 123 17.23 -10.08 0.63
CA LYS A 123 18.13 -11.22 0.50
C LYS A 123 17.59 -12.47 1.20
N ASP A 124 17.14 -12.30 2.43
CA ASP A 124 16.84 -13.43 3.32
C ASP A 124 15.47 -14.05 3.04
N ALA A 125 14.55 -13.27 2.48
CA ALA A 125 13.17 -13.71 2.37
C ALA A 125 12.55 -13.42 1.01
N PHE A 126 12.56 -12.16 0.54
CA PHE A 126 11.75 -11.80 -0.62
C PHE A 126 12.30 -12.36 -1.94
N LEU A 127 13.61 -12.33 -2.16
CA LEU A 127 14.25 -12.96 -3.32
C LEU A 127 14.03 -14.49 -3.33
N PRO A 128 14.28 -15.24 -2.22
CA PRO A 128 13.91 -16.65 -2.13
C PRO A 128 12.43 -16.92 -2.41
N PHE A 129 11.53 -16.04 -1.98
CA PHE A 129 10.11 -16.15 -2.30
C PHE A 129 9.83 -16.03 -3.80
N LEU A 130 10.44 -15.07 -4.50
CA LEU A 130 10.28 -14.93 -5.96
C LEU A 130 10.86 -16.13 -6.72
N GLN A 131 11.98 -16.67 -6.27
CA GLN A 131 12.59 -17.88 -6.85
C GLN A 131 11.67 -19.10 -6.70
N ARG A 132 11.06 -19.28 -5.52
CA ARG A 132 10.06 -20.34 -5.31
C ARG A 132 8.80 -20.12 -6.13
N TRP A 133 8.28 -18.89 -6.17
CA TRP A 133 7.13 -18.55 -7.01
C TRP A 133 7.38 -18.94 -8.48
N HIS A 134 8.52 -18.54 -9.06
CA HIS A 134 8.90 -18.91 -10.43
C HIS A 134 9.00 -20.44 -10.63
N THR A 135 9.44 -21.17 -9.60
CA THR A 135 9.60 -22.62 -9.67
C THR A 135 8.27 -23.36 -9.55
N GLU A 136 7.36 -22.88 -8.71
CA GLU A 136 6.10 -23.56 -8.40
C GLU A 136 4.96 -23.18 -9.36
N VAL A 137 4.96 -21.94 -9.87
CA VAL A 137 3.99 -21.45 -10.84
C VAL A 137 4.65 -21.45 -12.21
N LYS A 138 4.65 -22.61 -12.89
CA LYS A 138 5.21 -22.78 -14.24
C LYS A 138 4.11 -22.73 -15.30
N ALA A 139 4.44 -22.16 -16.46
CA ALA A 139 3.68 -22.36 -17.68
C ALA A 139 3.64 -23.85 -18.04
N ASP A 140 2.48 -24.37 -18.44
CA ASP A 140 2.32 -25.75 -18.95
C ASP A 140 3.12 -26.01 -20.25
N THR A 141 3.78 -24.99 -20.81
CA THR A 141 4.45 -25.10 -22.11
C THR A 141 5.75 -24.31 -22.17
N VAL A 142 6.77 -24.98 -22.72
CA VAL A 142 8.08 -24.46 -23.17
C VAL A 142 9.16 -24.34 -22.09
N ALA A 143 10.32 -24.91 -22.44
CA ALA A 143 11.64 -24.88 -21.79
C ALA A 143 11.73 -24.19 -20.41
N VAL A 144 12.23 -24.93 -19.40
CA VAL A 144 12.52 -24.39 -18.07
C VAL A 144 13.57 -23.28 -18.19
N ILE A 145 13.10 -22.04 -18.33
CA ILE A 145 13.96 -20.86 -18.33
C ILE A 145 14.36 -20.61 -16.87
N PRO A 146 15.66 -20.59 -16.55
CA PRO A 146 16.11 -20.41 -15.19
C PRO A 146 15.77 -19.01 -14.67
N PHE A 147 15.66 -18.90 -13.35
CA PHE A 147 15.64 -17.59 -12.69
C PHE A 147 16.98 -16.88 -12.98
N PRO A 148 16.99 -15.56 -13.26
CA PRO A 148 18.22 -14.86 -13.62
C PRO A 148 19.25 -14.89 -12.48
N ASP A 149 20.50 -15.18 -12.82
CA ASP A 149 21.63 -15.24 -11.87
C ASP A 149 21.95 -13.88 -11.22
N LYS A 150 21.55 -12.78 -11.87
CA LYS A 150 21.82 -11.42 -11.43
C LYS A 150 20.52 -10.61 -11.39
N VAL A 151 20.35 -9.88 -10.29
CA VAL A 151 19.32 -8.85 -10.13
C VAL A 151 20.02 -7.50 -10.05
N HIS A 152 19.59 -6.54 -10.85
CA HIS A 152 20.08 -5.17 -10.79
C HIS A 152 19.51 -4.47 -9.56
N VAL A 153 20.37 -3.89 -8.72
CA VAL A 153 19.96 -3.32 -7.44
C VAL A 153 20.07 -1.80 -7.48
N TYR A 154 18.99 -1.12 -7.09
CA TYR A 154 18.91 0.33 -7.03
C TYR A 154 18.39 0.78 -5.65
N SER A 155 18.95 1.87 -5.14
CA SER A 155 18.42 2.57 -3.97
C SER A 155 17.92 3.94 -4.39
N ILE A 156 16.67 4.22 -4.07
CA ILE A 156 16.02 5.49 -4.36
C ILE A 156 16.18 6.37 -3.12
N SER A 157 16.86 7.50 -3.29
CA SER A 157 17.12 8.45 -2.21
C SER A 157 16.14 9.62 -2.17
N THR A 158 15.43 9.88 -3.28
CA THR A 158 14.49 10.98 -3.41
C THR A 158 13.17 10.50 -4.02
N PRO A 159 12.04 11.10 -3.60
CA PRO A 159 11.91 12.23 -2.68
C PRO A 159 12.00 11.78 -1.22
N THR A 160 12.38 12.69 -0.32
CA THR A 160 12.39 12.43 1.13
C THR A 160 11.18 13.05 1.81
N GLN A 161 10.70 12.43 2.88
CA GLN A 161 9.61 12.99 3.68
C GLN A 161 10.12 14.19 4.51
N PRO A 162 9.37 15.30 4.54
CA PRO A 162 9.67 16.49 5.34
C PRO A 162 9.06 16.48 6.74
N ASP A 163 8.28 15.44 7.05
CA ASP A 163 7.51 15.31 8.28
C ASP A 163 7.74 13.94 8.91
N GLY A 164 7.15 13.72 10.08
CA GLY A 164 7.25 12.46 10.81
C GLY A 164 6.20 11.42 10.42
N SER A 165 5.33 11.68 9.43
CA SER A 165 4.13 10.85 9.20
C SER A 165 3.72 10.61 7.75
N GLY A 166 4.46 11.15 6.78
CA GLY A 166 4.20 11.06 5.36
C GLY A 166 4.61 9.74 4.70
N CYS A 167 5.30 8.85 5.42
CA CYS A 167 6.00 7.70 4.84
C CYS A 167 5.07 6.80 4.02
N GLY A 168 3.89 6.47 4.56
CA GLY A 168 2.90 5.65 3.85
C GLY A 168 2.40 6.31 2.56
N VAL A 169 2.12 7.62 2.60
CA VAL A 169 1.65 8.38 1.42
C VAL A 169 2.74 8.46 0.36
N MET A 170 3.99 8.67 0.77
CA MET A 170 5.14 8.73 -0.15
C MET A 170 5.45 7.37 -0.79
N VAL A 171 5.35 6.28 -0.02
CA VAL A 171 5.43 4.92 -0.57
C VAL A 171 4.35 4.70 -1.65
N LEU A 172 3.10 5.07 -1.37
CA LEU A 172 2.02 4.97 -2.34
C LEU A 172 2.29 5.80 -3.60
N GLY A 173 2.80 7.02 -3.45
CA GLY A 173 3.22 7.87 -4.56
C GLY A 173 4.33 7.25 -5.40
N MET A 174 5.36 6.72 -4.76
CA MET A 174 6.48 6.05 -5.42
C MET A 174 6.00 4.86 -6.24
N VAL A 175 5.16 4.01 -5.67
CA VAL A 175 4.59 2.86 -6.39
C VAL A 175 3.76 3.32 -7.58
N HIS A 176 2.88 4.31 -7.41
CA HIS A 176 2.09 4.85 -8.51
C HIS A 176 2.97 5.41 -9.65
N SER A 177 4.05 6.13 -9.33
CA SER A 177 5.02 6.66 -10.30
C SER A 177 5.68 5.55 -11.12
N PHE A 178 6.14 4.47 -10.47
CA PHE A 178 6.71 3.31 -11.17
C PHE A 178 5.70 2.64 -12.10
N LEU A 179 4.48 2.43 -11.60
CA LEU A 179 3.44 1.71 -12.34
C LEU A 179 2.93 2.49 -13.56
N THR A 180 2.88 3.82 -13.48
CA THR A 180 2.42 4.68 -14.58
C THR A 180 3.52 5.06 -15.56
N GLY A 181 4.76 4.60 -15.35
CA GLY A 181 5.90 4.90 -16.22
C GLY A 181 6.44 6.32 -16.07
N GLN A 182 5.92 7.10 -15.12
CA GLN A 182 6.48 8.39 -14.72
C GLN A 182 7.69 8.11 -13.84
N ARG A 183 8.86 7.90 -14.44
CA ARG A 183 10.09 7.60 -13.70
C ARG A 183 10.55 8.84 -12.97
N GLY A 184 10.46 8.83 -11.64
CA GLY A 184 10.91 9.94 -10.82
C GLY A 184 9.71 10.67 -10.24
N PHE A 185 9.40 10.32 -9.01
CA PHE A 185 8.72 11.22 -8.10
C PHE A 185 9.71 12.36 -7.76
N GLU A 186 10.11 13.15 -8.76
CA GLU A 186 10.95 14.33 -8.58
C GLU A 186 10.08 15.41 -7.93
N LEU A 187 10.43 15.79 -6.70
CA LEU A 187 9.83 16.93 -6.04
C LEU A 187 10.89 18.03 -5.92
N ASP A 188 10.85 18.96 -6.87
CA ASP A 188 11.58 20.24 -6.83
C ASP A 188 10.91 21.29 -5.91
N VAL A 189 9.95 20.89 -5.06
CA VAL A 189 9.09 21.80 -4.28
C VAL A 189 8.92 21.31 -2.84
N ASP A 190 8.55 22.22 -1.91
CA ASP A 190 8.22 21.90 -0.51
C ASP A 190 7.31 20.66 -0.41
N THR A 191 7.92 19.56 0.00
CA THR A 191 7.33 18.23 0.08
C THR A 191 6.15 18.19 1.05
N ARG A 192 5.98 19.17 1.96
CA ARG A 192 4.87 19.20 2.93
C ARG A 192 3.54 19.46 2.25
N GLN A 193 3.49 20.44 1.34
CA GLN A 193 2.26 20.74 0.60
C GLN A 193 1.93 19.59 -0.34
N VAL A 194 2.95 18.96 -0.93
CA VAL A 194 2.79 17.78 -1.77
C VAL A 194 2.15 16.64 -0.98
N ILE A 195 2.59 16.35 0.24
CA ILE A 195 1.98 15.32 1.09
C ILE A 195 0.51 15.62 1.36
N LYS A 196 0.15 16.88 1.66
CA LYS A 196 -1.26 17.27 1.84
C LYS A 196 -2.08 17.02 0.58
N VAL A 197 -1.57 17.40 -0.59
CA VAL A 197 -2.22 17.16 -1.88
C VAL A 197 -2.34 15.66 -2.16
N MET A 198 -1.31 14.86 -1.85
CA MET A 198 -1.34 13.41 -2.04
C MET A 198 -2.34 12.73 -1.11
N ARG A 199 -2.45 13.16 0.15
CA ARG A 199 -3.47 12.69 1.11
C ARG A 199 -4.87 13.00 0.61
N LEU A 200 -5.12 14.23 0.18
CA LEU A 200 -6.39 14.63 -0.42
C LEU A 200 -6.70 13.80 -1.66
N ARG A 201 -5.73 13.62 -2.55
CA ARG A 201 -5.89 12.80 -3.76
C ARG A 201 -6.19 11.34 -3.42
N LEU A 202 -5.50 10.76 -2.44
CA LEU A 202 -5.75 9.40 -1.96
C LEU A 202 -7.18 9.26 -1.45
N GLN A 203 -7.64 10.21 -0.64
CA GLN A 203 -9.02 10.26 -0.14
C GLN A 203 -10.02 10.35 -1.30
N CYS A 204 -9.81 11.26 -2.25
CA CYS A 204 -10.68 11.39 -3.42
C CYS A 204 -10.72 10.09 -4.22
N VAL A 205 -9.56 9.49 -4.50
CA VAL A 205 -9.44 8.26 -5.28
C VAL A 205 -10.16 7.09 -4.61
N ILE A 206 -10.02 6.94 -3.28
CA ILE A 206 -10.77 5.95 -2.50
C ILE A 206 -12.28 6.22 -2.66
N MET A 207 -12.75 7.42 -2.31
CA MET A 207 -14.19 7.73 -2.35
C MET A 207 -14.82 7.55 -3.73
N HIS A 208 -14.12 7.87 -4.81
CA HIS A 208 -14.67 7.79 -6.17
C HIS A 208 -14.63 6.38 -6.79
N ARG A 209 -13.71 5.52 -6.35
CA ARG A 209 -13.54 4.17 -6.92
C ARG A 209 -14.15 3.06 -6.07
N SER A 210 -14.66 3.41 -4.88
CA SER A 210 -15.30 2.50 -3.95
C SER A 210 -16.81 2.48 -4.11
N THR A 211 -17.39 1.32 -3.85
CA THR A 211 -18.82 1.20 -3.60
C THR A 211 -19.09 1.63 -2.16
N VAL A 212 -20.00 2.60 -2.00
CA VAL A 212 -20.48 3.05 -0.70
C VAL A 212 -21.60 2.13 -0.26
N HIS A 213 -21.44 1.50 0.90
CA HIS A 213 -22.48 0.64 1.47
C HIS A 213 -23.35 1.43 2.43
N THR A 214 -24.64 1.12 2.41
CA THR A 214 -25.56 1.58 3.44
C THR A 214 -25.19 0.99 4.79
N ILE A 215 -25.37 1.81 5.83
CA ILE A 215 -25.18 1.47 7.24
C ILE A 215 -25.90 0.15 7.57
N SER A 216 -25.22 -0.78 8.23
CA SER A 216 -25.81 -2.07 8.63
C SER A 216 -26.94 -1.86 9.65
N ALA A 217 -27.81 -2.86 9.86
CA ALA A 217 -28.88 -2.75 10.86
C ALA A 217 -28.31 -2.53 12.27
N ASP A 218 -27.23 -3.23 12.59
CA ASP A 218 -26.52 -3.10 13.87
C ASP A 218 -25.90 -1.71 14.04
N ASP A 219 -25.26 -1.19 12.98
CA ASP A 219 -24.69 0.16 13.00
C ASP A 219 -25.79 1.24 13.11
N LYS A 220 -26.97 1.02 12.51
CA LYS A 220 -28.13 1.93 12.68
C LYS A 220 -28.63 1.92 14.12
N GLN A 221 -28.61 0.77 14.78
CA GLN A 221 -29.00 0.66 16.17
C GLN A 221 -27.99 1.37 17.08
N ALA A 222 -26.70 1.12 16.90
CA ALA A 222 -25.63 1.81 17.63
C ALA A 222 -25.70 3.34 17.44
N ALA A 223 -25.98 3.79 16.21
CA ALA A 223 -26.20 5.20 15.91
C ALA A 223 -27.39 5.80 16.68
N SER A 224 -28.52 5.09 16.74
CA SER A 224 -29.69 5.52 17.49
C SER A 224 -29.43 5.55 18.99
N GLU A 225 -28.65 4.60 19.52
CA GLU A 225 -28.25 4.57 20.94
C GLU A 225 -27.37 5.78 21.28
N THR A 226 -26.36 6.07 20.44
CA THR A 226 -25.51 7.27 20.59
C THR A 226 -26.34 8.56 20.49
N GLU A 227 -27.30 8.63 19.56
CA GLU A 227 -28.19 9.78 19.45
C GLU A 227 -29.03 9.99 20.73
N ARG A 228 -29.57 8.91 21.31
CA ARG A 228 -30.32 8.98 22.59
C ARG A 228 -29.44 9.47 23.73
N GLU A 229 -28.20 9.00 23.82
CA GLU A 229 -27.24 9.46 24.83
C GLU A 229 -26.92 10.95 24.68
N LEU A 230 -26.65 11.40 23.45
CA LEU A 230 -26.38 12.82 23.18
C LEU A 230 -27.60 13.69 23.51
N VAL A 231 -28.79 13.30 23.08
CA VAL A 231 -30.03 14.04 23.39
C VAL A 231 -30.26 14.12 24.91
N LYS A 232 -29.99 13.05 25.65
CA LYS A 232 -30.09 13.05 27.10
C LYS A 232 -29.08 14.02 27.73
N PHE A 233 -27.82 13.94 27.31
CA PHE A 233 -26.75 14.81 27.80
C PHE A 233 -27.04 16.30 27.56
N PHE A 234 -27.59 16.67 26.39
CA PHE A 234 -27.91 18.06 26.06
C PHE A 234 -29.26 18.56 26.61
N LYS A 235 -30.11 17.68 27.15
CA LYS A 235 -31.36 18.06 27.83
C LYS A 235 -31.20 18.20 29.35
N GLU A 236 -30.18 17.55 29.91
CA GLU A 236 -29.90 17.55 31.35
C GLU A 236 -28.86 18.62 31.77
N ASN A 237 -28.32 19.39 30.81
CA ASN A 237 -27.51 20.59 31.00
C ASN A 237 -28.21 21.82 30.43
#